data_AF-A0A1J5JIL7-F1
#
_entry.id   AF-A0A1J5JIL7-F1
#
_cell.length_a   1.000
_cell.length_b   1.000
_cell.length_c   1.000
_cell.angle_alpha   90.00
_cell.angle_beta   90.00
_cell.angle_gamma   90.00
#
_symmetry.space_group_name_H-M   'P 1'
#
loop_
_entity.id
_entity.type
_entity.pdbx_description
1 polymer ?
#
loop_
_entity_poly.entity_id
_entity_poly.type
_entity_poly.pdbx_seq_one_letter_code
_entity_poly.pdbx_strand_id
1 'polypeptide(L)' 'MEAVIALAGPAPLLKPGYSVDLKVTTASKPQALTVPFEAVQEEKGQRYVYRIVDGWGMPYISCLPAFPSG' A
#
# COMPACT_ATOMS: atom_id res chain seq x y z
N MET A 1 -18.38 9.69 12.35
CA MET A 1 -17.44 8.70 12.89
C MET A 1 -16.31 9.50 13.52
N GLU A 2 -16.17 9.43 14.84
CA GLU A 2 -15.15 10.15 15.59
C GLU A 2 -14.10 9.14 16.07
N ALA A 3 -12.81 9.51 16.00
CA ALA A 3 -11.70 8.67 16.43
C ALA A 3 -10.86 9.43 17.46
N VAL A 4 -10.75 8.89 18.66
CA VAL A 4 -9.94 9.46 19.76
C VAL A 4 -8.60 8.74 19.77
N ILE A 5 -7.51 9.49 19.58
CA ILE A 5 -6.14 8.96 19.56
C ILE A 5 -5.47 9.30 20.89
N ALA A 6 -5.18 8.28 21.70
CA ALA A 6 -4.42 8.43 22.93
C ALA A 6 -2.92 8.60 22.60
N LEU A 7 -2.30 9.63 23.15
CA LEU A 7 -0.86 9.82 23.04
C LEU A 7 -0.15 8.83 23.97
N ALA A 8 0.93 8.20 23.47
CA ALA A 8 1.67 7.18 24.21
C ALA A 8 2.44 7.71 25.44
N GLY A 9 2.47 9.03 25.65
CA GLY A 9 3.15 9.67 26.77
C GLY A 9 2.91 11.17 26.82
N PRO A 10 3.49 11.87 27.82
CA PRO A 10 3.38 13.32 27.94
C PRO A 10 4.00 13.97 26.70
N ALA A 11 3.19 14.71 25.94
CA ALA A 11 3.64 15.47 24.78
C ALA A 11 3.56 16.98 25.10
N PRO A 12 4.52 17.53 25.87
CA PRO A 12 4.47 18.92 26.34
C PRO A 12 4.50 19.97 25.21
N LEU A 13 4.87 19.57 23.99
CA LEU A 13 4.91 20.41 22.80
C LEU A 13 3.59 20.40 21.99
N LEU A 14 2.68 19.47 22.28
CA LEU A 14 1.37 19.39 21.63
C LEU A 14 0.35 20.21 22.43
N LYS A 15 0.25 21.49 22.09
CA LYS A 15 -0.73 22.39 22.70
C LYS A 15 -2.11 22.21 22.05
N PRO A 16 -3.21 22.37 22.82
CA PRO A 16 -4.55 22.39 22.25
C PRO A 16 -4.67 23.45 21.14
N GLY A 17 -5.31 23.08 20.03
CA GLY A 17 -5.44 23.96 18.85
C GLY A 17 -4.36 23.80 17.79
N TYR A 18 -3.38 22.91 17.98
CA TYR A 18 -2.41 22.57 16.95
C TYR A 18 -3.02 21.60 15.95
N SER A 19 -2.85 21.88 14.66
CA SER A 19 -3.15 20.91 13.60
C SER A 19 -2.16 19.77 13.69
N VAL A 20 -2.65 18.54 13.63
CA VAL A 20 -1.84 17.32 13.63
C VAL A 20 -2.08 16.56 12.34
N ASP A 21 -1.00 16.15 11.68
CA ASP A 21 -1.06 15.26 10.53
C ASP A 21 -1.14 13.80 11.04
N LEU A 22 -2.30 13.19 10.83
CA LEU A 22 -2.55 11.80 11.22
C LEU A 22 -2.48 10.90 9.99
N LYS A 23 -1.54 9.95 9.99
CA LYS A 23 -1.43 8.93 8.95
C LYS A 23 -1.99 7.61 9.46
N VAL A 24 -3.17 7.23 8.95
CA VAL A 24 -3.80 5.94 9.27
C VAL A 24 -3.45 4.92 8.18
N THR A 25 -2.88 3.79 8.58
CA THR A 25 -2.62 2.66 7.67
C THR A 25 -3.62 1.55 8.00
N THR A 26 -4.59 1.31 7.12
CA THR A 26 -5.75 0.43 7.39
C THR A 26 -5.51 -1.05 7.08
N ALA A 27 -4.55 -1.36 6.22
CA ALA A 27 -4.22 -2.72 5.85
C ALA A 27 -2.70 -2.86 5.66
N SER A 28 -2.11 -3.85 6.31
CA SER A 28 -0.75 -4.29 6.06
C SER A 28 -0.79 -5.78 5.74
N LYS A 29 -0.35 -6.15 4.54
CA LYS A 29 -0.17 -7.55 4.14
C LYS A 29 1.34 -7.82 4.04
N PRO A 30 2.01 -8.15 5.16
CA PRO A 30 3.47 -8.29 5.20
C PRO A 30 4.01 -9.41 4.30
N GLN A 31 3.15 -10.36 3.92
CA GLN A 31 3.51 -11.48 3.04
C GLN A 31 3.07 -11.27 1.58
N ALA A 32 2.64 -10.06 1.21
CA ALA A 32 2.30 -9.75 -0.18
C ALA A 32 3.55 -9.31 -0.95
N LEU A 33 3.69 -9.81 -2.18
CA LEU A 33 4.69 -9.31 -3.12
C LEU A 33 4.40 -7.83 -3.40
N THR A 34 5.35 -6.96 -3.08
CA THR A 34 5.21 -5.52 -3.31
C THR A 34 5.88 -5.18 -4.63
N VAL A 35 5.09 -4.69 -5.57
CA VAL A 35 5.55 -4.16 -6.85
C VAL A 35 5.02 -2.73 -7.02
N PRO A 36 5.79 -1.81 -7.64
CA PRO A 36 5.29 -0.48 -7.97
C PRO A 36 4.04 -0.56 -8.83
N PHE A 37 3.11 0.38 -8.64
CA PHE A 37 1.85 0.38 -9.40
C PHE A 37 2.10 0.53 -10.90
N GLU A 38 3.12 1.30 -11.29
CA GLU A 38 3.47 1.53 -12.70
C GLU A 38 3.98 0.27 -13.40
N ALA A 39 4.47 -0.71 -12.64
CA ALA A 39 4.96 -1.98 -13.16
C ALA A 39 3.83 -2.98 -13.46
N VAL A 40 2.62 -2.74 -12.92
CA VAL A 40 1.45 -3.61 -13.11
C VAL A 40 0.77 -3.25 -14.43
N GLN A 41 0.72 -4.21 -15.34
CA GLN A 41 -0.05 -4.10 -16.57
C GLN A 41 -1.37 -4.86 -16.41
N GLU A 42 -2.45 -4.31 -16.94
CA GLU A 42 -3.76 -4.96 -16.97
C GLU A 42 -4.21 -5.08 -18.43
N GLU A 43 -4.36 -6.32 -18.89
CA GLU A 43 -4.87 -6.61 -20.23
C GLU A 43 -5.93 -7.71 -20.14
N LYS A 44 -7.10 -7.50 -20.74
CA LYS A 44 -8.21 -8.47 -20.77
C LYS A 44 -8.63 -8.99 -19.37
N GLY A 45 -8.53 -8.13 -18.35
CA GLY A 45 -8.87 -8.48 -16.97
C GLY A 45 -7.82 -9.33 -16.24
N GLN A 46 -6.64 -9.53 -16.85
CA GLN A 46 -5.51 -10.19 -16.21
C GLN A 46 -4.44 -9.17 -15.86
N ARG A 47 -3.97 -9.21 -14.61
CA ARG A 47 -2.87 -8.37 -14.13
C ARG A 47 -1.57 -9.14 -14.15
N TYR A 48 -0.53 -8.56 -14.74
CA TYR A 48 0.80 -9.14 -14.82
C TYR A 48 1.88 -8.06 -14.71
N VAL A 49 3.09 -8.48 -14.37
CA VAL A 49 4.29 -7.62 -14.33
C VAL A 49 5.34 -8.20 -15.24
N TYR A 50 6.25 -7.40 -15.79
CA TYR A 50 7.40 -7.93 -16.52
C TYR A 50 8.56 -8.20 -15.56
N ARG A 51 9.06 -9.43 -15.57
CA ARG A 51 10.32 -9.79 -14.91
C ARG A 51 11.44 -9.72 -15.95
N ILE A 52 12.52 -9.01 -15.62
CA ILE A 52 13.71 -9.00 -16.47
C ILE A 52 14.51 -10.29 -16.23
N VAL A 53 14.74 -11.04 -17.29
CA VAL A 53 15.59 -12.25 -17.31
C VAL A 53 16.55 -12.11 -18.48
N ASP A 54 17.85 -12.07 -18.20
CA ASP A 54 18.91 -11.96 -19.21
C ASP A 54 18.75 -10.78 -20.20
N GLY A 55 18.22 -9.65 -19.70
CA GLY A 55 17.96 -8.46 -20.50
C GLY A 55 16.63 -8.47 -21.27
N TRP A 56 15.85 -9.55 -21.18
CA TRP A 56 14.54 -9.68 -21.81
C TRP A 56 13.43 -9.52 -20.77
N GLY A 57 12.40 -8.75 -21.12
CA GLY A 57 11.18 -8.64 -20.32
C GLY A 57 10.28 -9.85 -20.54
N MET A 58 10.15 -10.72 -19.53
CA MET A 58 9.24 -11.86 -19.56
C MET A 58 7.98 -11.55 -18.74
N PRO A 59 6.77 -11.76 -19.27
CA PRO A 59 5.55 -11.57 -18.50
C PRO A 59 5.50 -12.57 -17.34
N TYR A 60 5.40 -12.05 -16.13
CA TYR A 60 5.20 -12.80 -14.91
C TYR A 60 3.79 -12.54 -14.40
N ILE A 61 2.95 -13.56 -14.56
CA ILE A 61 1.60 -13.57 -14.00
C ILE A 61 1.77 -14.00 -12.55
N SER A 62 1.96 -13.04 -11.65
CA SER A 62 1.65 -13.30 -10.26
C SER A 62 0.14 -13.56 -10.21
N CYS A 63 -0.29 -14.74 -9.78
CA CYS A 63 -1.64 -14.97 -9.28
C CYS A 63 -1.87 -14.07 -8.05
N LEU A 64 -1.90 -12.76 -8.25
CA LEU A 64 -2.37 -11.82 -7.25
C LEU A 64 -3.85 -12.14 -7.12
N PRO A 65 -4.35 -12.52 -5.94
CA PRO A 65 -5.77 -12.50 -5.73
C PRO A 65 -6.21 -11.08 -6.09
N ALA A 66 -7.18 -10.98 -7.00
CA ALA A 66 -7.74 -9.72 -7.46
C ALA A 66 -7.85 -8.80 -6.25
N PHE A 67 -7.16 -7.65 -6.29
CA PHE A 67 -7.36 -6.63 -5.27
C PHE A 67 -8.88 -6.45 -5.15
N PRO A 68 -9.48 -6.65 -3.96
CA PRO A 68 -10.90 -6.37 -3.82
C PRO A 68 -11.05 -4.88 -4.12
N SER A 69 -11.63 -4.58 -5.27
CA SER A 69 -12.23 -3.28 -5.55
C SER A 69 -13.30 -3.12 -4.49
N GLY A 70 -13.02 -2.27 -3.51
CA GLY A 70 -14.01 -1.80 -2.55
C GLY A 70 -15.15 -1.07 -3.25
#